data_AF-A0A7X7PDE7-F1
#
_entry.id   AF-A0A7X7PDE7-F1
#
_cell.length_a   1.000
_cell.length_b   1.000
_cell.length_c   1.000
_cell.angle_alpha   90.00
_cell.angle_beta   90.00
_cell.angle_gamma   90.00
#
_symmetry.space_group_name_H-M   'P 1'
#
loop_
_entity.id
_entity.type
_entity.pdbx_description
1 polymer ?
#
loop_
_entity_poly.entity_id
_entity_poly.type
_entity_poly.pdbx_seq_one_letter_code
_entity_poly.pdbx_strand_id
1 'polypeptide(L)'
;TTVGFNSYRLRTTSTMHVATGVEARPTGKEYPLATTQDHFAIDEIGLQITEWRVGGLVREGTLEEYHETPDFAAHRVHEIDADDLWDEPEFRDYANAWGMSVDLNKCIGCNACMVACQAENNVPIVGKEQVAIGREMHWIRIDRYFVGDIAQFDDPNPESPQVANQMMTCQQCETAPCEQVCPVAATTHSEEGLNDMAYNRCVGTRYCANNCPYKVRRFNYFHNTGYIEKPENQLLQLVMNPEVTVRSRGVMEKCTYCVQRIAAARTDVRITGQPIVDGTVQTACQQACSTRAIEFGDLNDKESRVSKAHADKRAYALLSELKTKPRMRYLARVRNPHPRLSPPVHHGHGGHGPSEEHATEGGDASHAMSRPPVLYDLDTSEI
;
A
#
# COMPACT_ATOMS: atom_id res chain seq x y z
N THR A 1 -10.63 28.86 10.47
CA THR A 1 -9.73 28.05 11.33
C THR A 1 -8.31 28.26 10.88
N THR A 2 -7.44 28.75 11.76
CA THR A 2 -6.02 28.99 11.46
C THR A 2 -5.29 27.64 11.36
N VAL A 3 -4.74 27.32 10.19
CA VAL A 3 -3.99 26.08 9.96
C VAL A 3 -2.49 26.34 10.13
N GLY A 4 -1.86 25.62 11.07
CA GLY A 4 -0.41 25.63 11.27
C GLY A 4 0.15 26.92 11.88
N PHE A 5 1.46 27.10 11.69
CA PHE A 5 2.23 28.24 12.19
C PHE A 5 2.86 28.98 11.01
N ASN A 6 2.85 30.31 11.04
CA ASN A 6 3.48 31.11 9.99
C ASN A 6 5.01 31.20 10.22
N SER A 7 5.76 30.33 9.56
CA SER A 7 7.23 30.28 9.63
C SER A 7 7.93 31.45 8.91
N TYR A 8 7.24 32.22 8.06
CA TYR A 8 7.85 33.38 7.39
C TYR A 8 8.34 34.46 8.37
N ARG A 9 7.78 34.48 9.59
CA ARG A 9 8.21 35.40 10.65
C ARG A 9 9.63 35.15 11.15
N LEU A 10 10.17 33.96 10.92
CA LEU A 10 11.54 33.58 11.30
C LEU A 10 12.56 33.85 10.18
N ARG A 11 12.10 34.21 8.98
CA ARG A 11 12.96 34.43 7.81
C ARG A 11 13.44 35.87 7.77
N THR A 12 14.72 36.05 7.47
CA THR A 12 15.30 37.37 7.17
C THR A 12 15.85 37.39 5.75
N THR A 13 16.14 38.57 5.21
CA THR A 13 16.79 38.72 3.89
C THR A 13 18.19 38.10 3.86
N SER A 14 18.89 38.03 4.99
CA SER A 14 20.19 37.36 5.13
C SER A 14 20.11 35.85 5.32
N THR A 15 18.97 35.33 5.81
CA THR A 15 18.78 33.90 6.13
C THR A 15 17.50 33.37 5.47
N MET A 16 17.42 33.48 4.14
CA MET A 16 16.19 33.16 3.41
C MET A 16 15.82 31.68 3.43
N HIS A 17 16.80 30.77 3.51
CA HIS A 17 16.59 29.31 3.46
C HIS A 17 17.05 28.59 4.71
N VAL A 18 18.16 29.01 5.31
CA VAL A 18 18.74 28.42 6.51
C VAL A 18 19.01 29.54 7.51
N ALA A 19 18.53 29.37 8.73
CA ALA A 19 18.82 30.23 9.87
C ALA A 19 19.55 29.41 10.93
N THR A 20 20.69 29.91 11.42
CA THR A 20 21.48 29.31 12.49
C THR A 20 21.35 30.10 13.78
N GLY A 21 21.65 29.49 14.93
CA GLY A 21 21.55 30.17 16.23
C GLY A 21 20.12 30.34 16.74
N VAL A 22 19.21 29.46 16.30
CA VAL A 22 17.82 29.43 16.78
C VAL A 22 17.78 28.83 18.17
N GLU A 23 17.16 29.54 19.12
CA GLU A 23 16.90 29.02 20.46
C GLU A 23 15.52 28.35 20.49
N ALA A 24 15.49 27.04 20.78
CA ALA A 24 14.26 26.28 21.00
C ALA A 24 14.01 26.12 22.50
N ARG A 25 12.82 26.51 22.96
CA ARG A 25 12.38 26.30 24.36
C ARG A 25 11.05 25.53 24.37
N PRO A 26 10.91 24.48 25.18
CA PRO A 26 9.63 23.78 25.31
C PRO A 26 8.58 24.73 25.87
N THR A 27 7.39 24.72 25.28
CA THR A 27 6.29 25.59 25.71
C THR A 27 5.49 25.02 26.87
N GLY A 28 5.71 23.74 27.20
CA GLY A 28 4.92 22.98 28.18
C GLY A 28 3.47 22.70 27.74
N LYS A 29 3.13 22.98 26.48
CA LYS A 29 1.78 22.76 25.93
C LYS A 29 1.77 21.58 24.99
N GLU A 30 0.79 20.71 25.16
CA GLU A 30 0.51 19.65 24.21
C GLU A 30 -0.19 20.20 22.97
N TYR A 31 0.11 19.62 21.81
CA TYR A 31 -0.52 19.99 20.55
C TYR A 31 -0.89 18.74 19.74
N PRO A 32 -2.19 18.50 19.46
CA PRO A 32 -2.60 17.32 18.72
C PRO A 32 -2.23 17.45 17.24
N LEU A 33 -1.47 16.46 16.75
CA LEU A 33 -1.11 16.30 15.35
C LEU A 33 -1.98 15.21 14.72
N ALA A 34 -2.57 15.51 13.57
CA ALA A 34 -3.29 14.53 12.78
C ALA A 34 -2.31 13.92 11.76
N THR A 35 -1.89 12.69 11.99
CA THR A 35 -1.21 11.85 11.00
C THR A 35 -2.24 11.02 10.24
N THR A 36 -1.87 10.36 9.14
CA THR A 36 -2.68 9.32 8.46
C THR A 36 -2.02 7.94 8.52
N GLN A 37 -0.79 7.89 9.00
CA GLN A 37 -0.01 6.66 9.16
C GLN A 37 -0.07 6.26 10.65
N ASP A 38 -0.05 4.94 10.91
CA ASP A 38 -0.04 4.31 12.24
C ASP A 38 -1.39 4.30 13.01
N HIS A 39 -2.51 4.59 12.35
CA HIS A 39 -3.85 4.62 12.97
C HIS A 39 -4.39 3.27 13.43
N PHE A 40 -3.92 2.17 12.85
CA PHE A 40 -4.39 0.83 13.14
C PHE A 40 -3.49 0.09 14.14
N ALA A 41 -2.37 0.69 14.55
CA ALA A 41 -1.61 0.19 15.68
C ALA A 41 -2.35 0.60 16.95
N ILE A 42 -2.86 -0.38 17.69
CA ILE A 42 -3.62 -0.14 18.92
C ILE A 42 -2.67 0.13 20.09
N ASP A 43 -1.44 -0.37 20.01
CA ASP A 43 -0.43 -0.37 21.06
C ASP A 43 1.00 -0.42 20.48
N GLU A 44 1.98 -0.35 21.39
CA GLU A 44 3.41 -0.49 21.10
C GLU A 44 3.73 -1.80 20.36
N ILE A 45 3.02 -2.87 20.70
CA ILE A 45 3.17 -4.19 20.06
C ILE A 45 2.80 -4.11 18.58
N GLY A 46 1.69 -3.45 18.23
CA GLY A 46 1.29 -3.23 16.84
C GLY A 46 2.32 -2.44 16.02
N LEU A 47 3.01 -1.48 16.67
CA LEU A 47 4.10 -0.73 16.05
C LEU A 47 5.34 -1.62 15.84
N GLN A 48 5.76 -2.39 16.85
CA GLN A 48 6.87 -3.34 16.75
C GLN A 48 6.62 -4.44 15.70
N ILE A 49 5.39 -4.93 15.60
CA ILE A 49 5.00 -5.90 14.55
C ILE A 49 5.11 -5.25 13.17
N THR A 50 4.68 -4.00 13.03
CA THR A 50 4.78 -3.29 11.75
C THR A 50 6.24 -3.17 11.33
N GLU A 51 7.11 -2.82 12.27
CA GLU A 51 8.56 -2.73 12.09
C GLU A 51 9.18 -4.08 11.69
N TRP A 52 8.86 -5.16 12.41
CA TRP A 52 9.32 -6.52 12.07
C TRP A 52 8.89 -6.95 10.66
N ARG A 53 7.71 -6.51 10.21
CA ARG A 53 7.18 -6.86 8.89
C ARG A 53 7.71 -6.01 7.75
N VAL A 54 8.45 -4.92 8.00
CA VAL A 54 8.90 -3.99 6.95
C VAL A 54 9.61 -4.73 5.81
N GLY A 55 10.51 -5.66 6.12
CA GLY A 55 11.24 -6.46 5.12
C GLY A 55 10.36 -7.41 4.28
N GLY A 56 9.20 -7.82 4.82
CA GLY A 56 8.21 -8.60 4.09
C GLY A 56 7.22 -7.75 3.28
N LEU A 57 6.92 -6.54 3.76
CA LEU A 57 5.98 -5.59 3.13
C LEU A 57 6.64 -4.85 1.95
N VAL A 58 7.77 -4.20 2.22
CA VAL A 58 8.61 -3.53 1.22
C VAL A 58 9.87 -4.34 1.02
N ARG A 59 9.89 -5.13 -0.05
CA ARG A 59 11.02 -5.99 -0.38
C ARG A 59 12.09 -5.14 -1.05
N GLU A 60 13.24 -5.03 -0.39
CA GLU A 60 14.42 -4.34 -0.89
C GLU A 60 15.60 -5.32 -1.02
N GLY A 61 16.44 -5.12 -2.04
CA GLY A 61 17.69 -5.85 -2.25
C GLY A 61 18.77 -4.93 -2.80
N THR A 62 20.03 -5.36 -2.78
CA THR A 62 21.12 -4.61 -3.42
C THR A 62 21.25 -4.98 -4.90
N LEU A 63 21.95 -4.15 -5.67
CA LEU A 63 22.24 -4.46 -7.09
C LEU A 63 23.08 -5.74 -7.22
N GLU A 64 23.99 -5.98 -6.29
CA GLU A 64 24.79 -7.20 -6.20
C GLU A 64 23.90 -8.42 -5.97
N GLU A 65 23.02 -8.37 -4.97
CA GLU A 65 22.04 -9.43 -4.70
C GLU A 65 21.13 -9.68 -5.91
N TYR A 66 20.69 -8.62 -6.59
CA TYR A 66 19.87 -8.76 -7.80
C TYR A 66 20.62 -9.44 -8.96
N HIS A 67 21.93 -9.28 -9.05
CA HIS A 67 22.73 -9.99 -10.05
C HIS A 67 22.91 -11.46 -9.73
N GLU A 68 23.05 -11.81 -8.44
CA GLU A 68 23.21 -13.20 -7.99
C GLU A 68 21.86 -13.95 -7.97
N THR A 69 20.84 -13.33 -7.39
CA THR A 69 19.49 -13.87 -7.22
C THR A 69 18.45 -12.85 -7.72
N PRO A 70 18.17 -12.81 -9.04
CA PRO A 70 17.27 -11.82 -9.62
C PRO A 70 15.82 -11.89 -9.11
N ASP A 71 15.41 -13.04 -8.58
CA ASP A 71 14.11 -13.33 -7.97
C ASP A 71 14.11 -13.24 -6.44
N PHE A 72 15.09 -12.56 -5.84
CA PHE A 72 15.22 -12.38 -4.38
C PHE A 72 13.93 -11.96 -3.69
N ALA A 73 13.10 -11.17 -4.38
CA ALA A 73 11.83 -10.67 -3.87
C ALA A 73 10.89 -11.83 -3.52
N ALA A 74 10.80 -12.88 -4.34
CA ALA A 74 9.93 -14.03 -4.08
C ALA A 74 10.34 -14.78 -2.81
N HIS A 75 11.65 -14.86 -2.54
CA HIS A 75 12.23 -15.62 -1.44
C HIS A 75 12.17 -14.94 -0.06
N ARG A 76 11.69 -13.69 0.02
CA ARG A 76 11.61 -12.95 1.30
C ARG A 76 10.48 -13.42 2.22
N VAL A 77 9.43 -14.03 1.67
CA VAL A 77 8.29 -14.55 2.42
C VAL A 77 8.02 -15.97 1.93
N HIS A 78 7.98 -16.92 2.86
CA HIS A 78 7.60 -18.29 2.52
C HIS A 78 6.10 -18.36 2.22
N GLU A 79 5.77 -18.62 0.96
CA GLU A 79 4.40 -18.93 0.56
C GLU A 79 4.10 -20.38 0.93
N ILE A 80 2.95 -20.61 1.55
CA ILE A 80 2.48 -21.96 1.87
C ILE A 80 1.90 -22.55 0.59
N ASP A 81 2.62 -23.52 0.02
CA ASP A 81 2.14 -24.33 -1.09
C ASP A 81 1.10 -25.34 -0.55
N ALA A 82 -0.15 -24.91 -0.58
CA ALA A 82 -1.30 -25.72 -0.21
C ALA A 82 -2.31 -25.67 -1.35
N ASP A 83 -3.10 -26.70 -1.53
CA ASP A 83 -4.22 -26.65 -2.47
C ASP A 83 -5.35 -25.77 -1.91
N ASP A 84 -6.10 -25.12 -2.80
CA ASP A 84 -7.31 -24.41 -2.42
C ASP A 84 -8.46 -25.41 -2.22
N LEU A 85 -9.36 -25.14 -1.26
CA LEU A 85 -10.51 -26.00 -0.97
C LEU A 85 -11.65 -25.89 -2.00
N TRP A 86 -11.49 -25.02 -2.99
CA TRP A 86 -12.48 -24.69 -4.01
C TRP A 86 -11.81 -24.52 -5.36
N ASP A 87 -12.58 -24.67 -6.44
CA ASP A 87 -12.12 -24.35 -7.78
C ASP A 87 -11.91 -22.84 -7.92
N GLU A 88 -10.74 -22.47 -8.45
CA GLU A 88 -10.38 -21.07 -8.59
C GLU A 88 -11.23 -20.39 -9.68
N PRO A 89 -11.72 -19.17 -9.45
CA PRO A 89 -12.44 -18.43 -10.48
C PRO A 89 -11.50 -18.04 -11.63
N GLU A 90 -11.79 -18.55 -12.84
CA GLU A 90 -11.03 -18.25 -14.06
C GLU A 90 -11.41 -16.87 -14.63
N PHE A 91 -10.82 -15.81 -14.09
CA PHE A 91 -11.01 -14.44 -14.58
C PHE A 91 -10.20 -14.11 -15.85
N ARG A 92 -9.42 -15.06 -16.38
CA ARG A 92 -8.61 -14.88 -17.59
C ARG A 92 -9.32 -15.33 -18.87
N ASP A 93 -10.47 -15.98 -18.76
CA ASP A 93 -11.26 -16.44 -19.91
C ASP A 93 -12.07 -15.33 -20.58
N TYR A 94 -12.14 -14.16 -19.96
CA TYR A 94 -12.84 -13.00 -20.48
C TYR A 94 -11.97 -12.17 -21.43
N ALA A 95 -12.59 -11.26 -22.18
CA ALA A 95 -11.90 -10.45 -23.19
C ALA A 95 -10.74 -9.62 -22.61
N ASN A 96 -10.85 -9.18 -21.35
CA ASN A 96 -9.82 -8.44 -20.65
C ASN A 96 -9.74 -8.89 -19.18
N ALA A 97 -8.54 -8.88 -18.62
CA ALA A 97 -8.26 -9.16 -17.22
C ALA A 97 -7.44 -8.00 -16.62
N TRP A 98 -8.09 -7.06 -15.95
CA TRP A 98 -7.42 -5.82 -15.51
C TRP A 98 -6.45 -6.07 -14.35
N GLY A 99 -5.22 -5.55 -14.48
CA GLY A 99 -4.18 -5.63 -13.47
C GLY A 99 -3.43 -4.31 -13.28
N MET A 100 -2.72 -4.20 -12.17
CA MET A 100 -1.84 -3.08 -11.88
C MET A 100 -0.47 -3.58 -11.44
N SER A 101 0.58 -2.83 -11.74
CA SER A 101 1.89 -3.01 -11.14
C SER A 101 2.44 -1.68 -10.63
N VAL A 102 3.22 -1.72 -9.55
CA VAL A 102 3.88 -0.54 -8.98
C VAL A 102 5.36 -0.83 -8.77
N ASP A 103 6.21 -0.09 -9.48
CA ASP A 103 7.66 -0.16 -9.35
C ASP A 103 8.16 0.67 -8.17
N LEU A 104 8.52 0.00 -7.07
CA LEU A 104 8.98 0.66 -5.85
C LEU A 104 10.34 1.34 -6.02
N ASN A 105 11.14 0.96 -7.04
CA ASN A 105 12.35 1.69 -7.39
C ASN A 105 12.09 3.10 -7.91
N LYS A 106 10.95 3.28 -8.61
CA LYS A 106 10.57 4.56 -9.22
C LYS A 106 9.68 5.39 -8.29
N CYS A 107 9.10 4.78 -7.26
CA CYS A 107 8.19 5.46 -6.34
C CYS A 107 8.96 6.38 -5.37
N ILE A 108 8.90 7.69 -5.61
CA ILE A 108 9.54 8.70 -4.76
C ILE A 108 8.62 9.25 -3.64
N GLY A 109 7.41 8.71 -3.49
CA GLY A 109 6.45 9.16 -2.48
C GLY A 109 5.92 10.59 -2.68
N CYS A 110 5.78 11.04 -3.93
CA CYS A 110 5.37 12.42 -4.24
C CYS A 110 3.88 12.75 -3.96
N ASN A 111 3.06 11.75 -3.59
CA ASN A 111 1.62 11.87 -3.33
C ASN A 111 0.73 12.38 -4.50
N ALA A 112 1.28 12.60 -5.70
CA ALA A 112 0.53 13.04 -6.87
C ALA A 112 -0.58 12.04 -7.25
N CYS A 113 -0.32 10.73 -7.13
CA CYS A 113 -1.31 9.69 -7.38
C CYS A 113 -2.50 9.72 -6.41
N MET A 114 -2.30 10.15 -5.16
CA MET A 114 -3.37 10.30 -4.17
C MET A 114 -4.31 11.44 -4.57
N VAL A 115 -3.74 12.61 -4.90
CA VAL A 115 -4.51 13.79 -5.33
C VAL A 115 -5.23 13.53 -6.65
N ALA A 116 -4.59 12.86 -7.60
CA ALA A 116 -5.21 12.48 -8.86
C ALA A 116 -6.39 11.52 -8.66
N CYS A 117 -6.25 10.52 -7.79
CA CYS A 117 -7.35 9.62 -7.45
C CYS A 117 -8.50 10.37 -6.76
N GLN A 118 -8.17 11.33 -5.88
CA GLN A 118 -9.16 12.16 -5.22
C GLN A 118 -9.96 13.02 -6.20
N ALA A 119 -9.27 13.70 -7.12
CA ALA A 119 -9.88 14.55 -8.13
C ALA A 119 -10.73 13.74 -9.14
N GLU A 120 -10.20 12.62 -9.62
CA GLU A 120 -10.87 11.77 -10.60
C GLU A 120 -12.13 11.10 -10.03
N ASN A 121 -12.04 10.61 -8.79
CA ASN A 121 -13.07 9.74 -8.21
C ASN A 121 -13.91 10.46 -7.16
N ASN A 122 -14.01 11.79 -7.21
CA ASN A 122 -14.86 12.59 -6.30
C ASN A 122 -14.68 12.24 -4.82
N VAL A 123 -13.45 11.93 -4.38
CA VAL A 123 -13.20 11.50 -3.00
C VAL A 123 -13.26 12.74 -2.09
N PRO A 124 -14.08 12.73 -1.03
CA PRO A 124 -14.31 13.94 -0.25
C PRO A 124 -13.12 14.31 0.64
N ILE A 125 -12.99 15.60 0.94
CA ILE A 125 -12.02 16.11 1.92
C ILE A 125 -12.58 15.92 3.33
N VAL A 126 -11.70 15.53 4.26
CA VAL A 126 -12.05 15.29 5.66
C VAL A 126 -11.29 16.29 6.55
N GLY A 127 -11.98 16.86 7.54
CA GLY A 127 -11.39 17.83 8.48
C GLY A 127 -10.39 17.20 9.45
N LYS A 128 -9.47 18.02 10.00
CA LYS A 128 -8.37 17.60 10.90
C LYS A 128 -8.82 16.68 12.04
N GLU A 129 -9.94 17.01 12.69
CA GLU A 129 -10.47 16.24 13.82
C GLU A 129 -10.87 14.81 13.44
N GLN A 130 -11.46 14.64 12.26
CA GLN A 130 -11.87 13.33 11.77
C GLN A 130 -10.68 12.54 11.22
N VAL A 131 -9.69 13.21 10.63
CA VAL A 131 -8.42 12.59 10.23
C VAL A 131 -7.66 12.08 11.46
N ALA A 132 -7.64 12.83 12.56
CA ALA A 132 -6.95 12.45 13.79
C ALA A 132 -7.48 11.15 14.43
N ILE A 133 -8.71 10.74 14.10
CA ILE A 133 -9.33 9.49 14.58
C ILE A 133 -9.45 8.42 13.46
N GLY A 134 -8.64 8.54 12.40
CA GLY A 134 -8.52 7.54 11.34
C GLY A 134 -9.71 7.42 10.39
N ARG A 135 -10.30 8.57 10.03
CA ARG A 135 -11.45 8.63 9.11
C ARG A 135 -11.14 9.43 7.85
N GLU A 136 -9.88 9.48 7.46
CA GLU A 136 -9.45 10.10 6.20
C GLU A 136 -10.05 9.37 5.00
N MET A 137 -10.44 10.10 3.97
CA MET A 137 -10.97 9.53 2.74
C MET A 137 -9.89 9.57 1.67
N HIS A 138 -9.06 8.53 1.63
CA HIS A 138 -8.05 8.33 0.59
C HIS A 138 -8.09 6.88 0.11
N TRP A 139 -8.34 6.68 -1.19
CA TRP A 139 -8.38 5.34 -1.82
C TRP A 139 -7.00 4.79 -2.15
N ILE A 140 -6.02 5.70 -2.24
CA ILE A 140 -4.61 5.43 -2.39
C ILE A 140 -3.93 6.14 -1.24
N ARG A 141 -3.02 5.45 -0.55
CA ARG A 141 -2.11 6.04 0.43
C ARG A 141 -0.68 5.67 0.07
N ILE A 142 0.27 6.51 0.47
CA ILE A 142 1.70 6.20 0.37
C ILE A 142 2.18 5.90 1.79
N ASP A 143 2.51 4.63 2.03
CA ASP A 143 3.04 4.18 3.31
C ASP A 143 4.56 4.38 3.29
N ARG A 144 5.07 5.05 4.32
CA ARG A 144 6.50 5.34 4.48
C ARG A 144 7.09 4.46 5.57
N TYR A 145 7.91 3.49 5.20
CA TYR A 145 8.61 2.64 6.14
C TYR A 145 10.02 3.13 6.37
N PHE A 146 10.48 3.01 7.62
CA PHE A 146 11.88 3.20 7.97
C PHE A 146 12.55 1.82 7.99
N VAL A 147 13.65 1.68 7.25
CA VAL A 147 14.42 0.45 7.10
C VAL A 147 15.78 0.68 7.78
N GLY A 148 16.16 -0.21 8.70
CA GLY A 148 17.38 -0.08 9.51
C GLY A 148 17.42 -1.11 10.63
N ASP A 149 18.53 -1.15 11.37
CA ASP A 149 18.63 -1.98 12.57
C ASP A 149 17.71 -1.42 13.66
N ILE A 150 16.84 -2.28 14.19
CA ILE A 150 15.85 -1.98 15.23
C ILE A 150 16.54 -1.34 16.46
N ALA A 151 17.76 -1.77 16.78
CA ALA A 151 18.54 -1.23 17.89
C ALA A 151 18.98 0.23 17.70
N GLN A 152 18.96 0.75 16.46
CA GLN A 152 19.31 2.15 16.19
C GLN A 152 18.12 3.10 16.35
N PHE A 153 16.87 2.62 16.42
CA PHE A 153 15.71 3.51 16.58
C PHE A 153 15.51 4.00 18.01
N ASP A 154 15.97 3.24 19.02
CA ASP A 154 16.06 3.67 20.42
C ASP A 154 17.33 4.47 20.72
N ASP A 155 18.26 4.56 19.77
CA ASP A 155 19.41 5.46 19.88
C ASP A 155 18.90 6.90 19.79
N PRO A 156 19.20 7.80 20.76
CA PRO A 156 18.87 9.21 20.66
C PRO A 156 19.54 9.92 19.47
N ASN A 157 20.45 9.25 18.76
CA ASN A 157 21.12 9.75 17.57
C ASN A 157 21.24 8.66 16.48
N PRO A 158 20.12 8.23 15.86
CA PRO A 158 20.13 7.18 14.85
C PRO A 158 20.99 7.59 13.65
N GLU A 159 22.01 6.81 13.32
CA GLU A 159 22.85 7.05 12.15
C GLU A 159 22.09 6.72 10.85
N SER A 160 21.25 7.66 10.41
CA SER A 160 20.61 7.71 9.08
C SER A 160 19.59 6.59 8.78
N PRO A 161 18.32 6.71 9.24
CA PRO A 161 17.28 5.76 8.88
C PRO A 161 17.01 5.79 7.38
N GLN A 162 16.92 4.62 6.76
CA GLN A 162 16.59 4.53 5.35
C GLN A 162 15.08 4.59 5.20
N VAL A 163 14.60 5.17 4.10
CA VAL A 163 13.17 5.36 3.86
C VAL A 163 12.76 4.58 2.62
N ALA A 164 11.71 3.79 2.76
CA ALA A 164 11.06 3.05 1.68
C ALA A 164 9.60 3.49 1.56
N ASN A 165 9.17 3.78 0.34
CA ASN A 165 7.79 4.21 0.07
C ASN A 165 7.02 3.09 -0.64
N GLN A 166 5.83 2.77 -0.17
CA GLN A 166 4.94 1.81 -0.81
C GLN A 166 3.59 2.44 -1.08
N MET A 167 3.19 2.44 -2.35
CA MET A 167 1.82 2.83 -2.69
C MET A 167 0.86 1.72 -2.29
N MET A 168 -0.07 2.02 -1.40
CA MET A 168 -1.11 1.10 -0.97
C MET A 168 -2.46 1.53 -1.51
N THR A 169 -3.12 0.62 -2.20
CA THR A 169 -4.49 0.78 -2.71
C THR A 169 -5.23 -0.55 -2.69
N CYS A 170 -6.49 -0.57 -3.13
CA CYS A 170 -7.21 -1.84 -3.32
C CYS A 170 -6.49 -2.68 -4.36
N GLN A 171 -6.04 -3.85 -3.93
CA GLN A 171 -5.26 -4.77 -4.75
C GLN A 171 -6.11 -5.53 -5.78
N GLN A 172 -7.45 -5.35 -5.78
CA GLN A 172 -8.42 -6.14 -6.54
C GLN A 172 -8.13 -7.65 -6.45
N CYS A 173 -8.11 -8.15 -5.21
CA CYS A 173 -7.91 -9.56 -4.86
C CYS A 173 -8.91 -10.45 -5.59
N GLU A 174 -8.46 -11.52 -6.27
CA GLU A 174 -9.36 -12.50 -6.91
C GLU A 174 -10.11 -13.31 -5.85
N THR A 175 -9.40 -13.76 -4.82
CA THR A 175 -10.02 -14.36 -3.62
C THR A 175 -10.26 -13.24 -2.60
N ALA A 176 -11.20 -12.33 -2.89
CA ALA A 176 -11.44 -11.15 -2.07
C ALA A 176 -12.15 -11.47 -0.72
N PRO A 177 -11.45 -11.39 0.43
CA PRO A 177 -12.09 -11.63 1.73
C PRO A 177 -13.16 -10.57 2.06
N CYS A 178 -13.02 -9.38 1.48
CA CYS A 178 -13.95 -8.28 1.69
C CYS A 178 -15.31 -8.45 0.99
N GLU A 179 -15.45 -9.40 0.05
CA GLU A 179 -16.74 -9.69 -0.61
C GLU A 179 -17.63 -10.61 0.19
N GLN A 180 -17.06 -11.72 0.65
CA GLN A 180 -17.78 -12.79 1.37
C GLN A 180 -18.45 -12.30 2.66
N VAL A 181 -17.96 -11.20 3.23
CA VAL A 181 -18.48 -10.62 4.47
C VAL A 181 -19.55 -9.54 4.25
N CYS A 182 -19.92 -9.23 3.00
CA CYS A 182 -20.94 -8.22 2.71
C CYS A 182 -22.35 -8.84 2.72
N PRO A 183 -23.20 -8.57 3.73
CA PRO A 183 -24.50 -9.25 3.86
C PRO A 183 -25.53 -8.87 2.77
N VAL A 184 -25.25 -7.80 2.01
CA VAL A 184 -26.16 -7.28 0.99
C VAL A 184 -25.58 -7.36 -0.42
N ALA A 185 -24.43 -8.02 -0.60
CA ALA A 185 -23.71 -8.13 -1.86
C ALA A 185 -23.46 -6.76 -2.53
N ALA A 186 -23.06 -5.76 -1.73
CA ALA A 186 -22.66 -4.45 -2.25
C ALA A 186 -21.25 -4.46 -2.87
N THR A 187 -20.51 -5.54 -2.70
CA THR A 187 -19.22 -5.74 -3.34
C THR A 187 -19.14 -7.16 -3.88
N THR A 188 -18.75 -7.26 -5.15
CA THR A 188 -18.77 -8.47 -5.97
C THR A 188 -17.69 -8.36 -7.01
N HIS A 189 -17.20 -9.48 -7.54
CA HIS A 189 -16.35 -9.44 -8.72
C HIS A 189 -17.13 -9.12 -9.99
N SER A 190 -16.50 -8.34 -10.87
CA SER A 190 -16.85 -8.28 -12.29
C SER A 190 -16.23 -9.46 -13.04
N GLU A 191 -16.75 -9.71 -14.23
CA GLU A 191 -16.20 -10.68 -15.18
C GLU A 191 -14.72 -10.40 -15.53
N GLU A 192 -14.31 -9.13 -15.56
CA GLU A 192 -12.93 -8.72 -15.89
C GLU A 192 -11.95 -8.83 -14.70
N GLY A 193 -12.42 -9.40 -13.58
CA GLY A 193 -11.65 -9.60 -12.35
C GLY A 193 -11.45 -8.35 -11.49
N LEU A 194 -12.20 -7.27 -11.75
CA LEU A 194 -12.25 -6.14 -10.82
C LEU A 194 -13.16 -6.48 -9.64
N ASN A 195 -12.75 -6.14 -8.43
CA ASN A 195 -13.67 -6.12 -7.31
C ASN A 195 -14.54 -4.86 -7.45
N ASP A 196 -15.84 -5.00 -7.66
CA ASP A 196 -16.76 -3.87 -7.78
C ASP A 196 -17.33 -3.46 -6.43
N MET A 197 -17.59 -2.16 -6.28
CA MET A 197 -18.24 -1.59 -5.10
C MET A 197 -19.47 -0.82 -5.54
N ALA A 198 -20.64 -1.44 -5.41
CA ALA A 198 -21.92 -0.79 -5.66
C ALA A 198 -22.28 0.12 -4.47
N TYR A 199 -21.98 1.41 -4.60
CA TYR A 199 -22.16 2.40 -3.54
C TYR A 199 -23.61 2.48 -3.03
N ASN A 200 -24.59 2.41 -3.93
CA ASN A 200 -26.02 2.47 -3.64
C ASN A 200 -26.56 1.23 -2.89
N ARG A 201 -25.87 0.09 -2.98
CA ARG A 201 -26.27 -1.16 -2.30
C ARG A 201 -25.69 -1.25 -0.88
N CYS A 202 -24.67 -0.46 -0.57
CA CYS A 202 -24.00 -0.49 0.72
C CYS A 202 -24.89 0.03 1.84
N VAL A 203 -25.19 -0.83 2.83
CA VAL A 203 -25.94 -0.45 4.04
C VAL A 203 -25.05 -0.05 5.22
N GLY A 204 -23.73 0.06 4.99
CA GLY A 204 -22.80 0.63 5.96
C GLY A 204 -22.40 -0.26 7.14
N THR A 205 -22.44 -1.59 7.00
CA THR A 205 -22.02 -2.53 8.07
C THR A 205 -20.52 -2.47 8.41
N ARG A 206 -19.68 -1.97 7.49
CA ARG A 206 -18.21 -1.82 7.61
C ARG A 206 -17.42 -3.13 7.74
N TYR A 207 -18.07 -4.30 7.74
CA TYR A 207 -17.36 -5.56 7.92
C TYR A 207 -16.33 -5.84 6.81
N CYS A 208 -16.61 -5.40 5.59
CA CYS A 208 -15.68 -5.46 4.47
C CYS A 208 -14.37 -4.69 4.70
N ALA A 209 -14.36 -3.66 5.56
CA ALA A 209 -13.13 -2.97 5.96
C ALA A 209 -12.30 -3.81 6.95
N ASN A 210 -12.94 -4.48 7.90
CA ASN A 210 -12.26 -5.32 8.88
C ASN A 210 -11.57 -6.51 8.19
N ASN A 211 -12.29 -7.21 7.31
CA ASN A 211 -11.77 -8.41 6.63
C ASN A 211 -10.77 -8.09 5.50
N CYS A 212 -10.64 -6.82 5.10
CA CYS A 212 -9.63 -6.42 4.14
C CYS A 212 -8.25 -6.37 4.84
N PRO A 213 -7.27 -7.21 4.46
CA PRO A 213 -5.99 -7.26 5.14
C PRO A 213 -5.18 -5.97 4.95
N TYR A 214 -5.37 -5.28 3.81
CA TYR A 214 -4.68 -4.03 3.48
C TYR A 214 -5.31 -2.78 4.11
N LYS A 215 -6.51 -2.90 4.71
CA LYS A 215 -7.31 -1.78 5.24
C LYS A 215 -7.38 -0.61 4.25
N VAL A 216 -7.85 -0.89 3.02
CA VAL A 216 -7.97 0.09 1.91
C VAL A 216 -9.42 0.41 1.52
N ARG A 217 -10.38 -0.13 2.25
CA ARG A 217 -11.78 0.32 2.21
C ARG A 217 -11.90 1.55 3.12
N ARG A 218 -12.60 2.59 2.66
CA ARG A 218 -12.81 3.84 3.40
C ARG A 218 -14.28 4.11 3.58
N PHE A 219 -14.68 4.51 4.79
CA PHE A 219 -16.09 4.68 5.12
C PHE A 219 -16.48 6.15 5.20
N ASN A 220 -17.58 6.52 4.55
CA ASN A 220 -18.20 7.82 4.78
C ASN A 220 -18.93 7.85 6.12
N TYR A 221 -18.24 8.23 7.19
CA TYR A 221 -18.85 8.41 8.51
C TYR A 221 -19.90 9.53 8.52
N PHE A 222 -19.59 10.63 7.84
CA PHE A 222 -20.44 11.79 7.71
C PHE A 222 -20.74 12.07 6.25
N HIS A 223 -21.67 13.00 6.00
CA HIS A 223 -21.93 13.48 4.66
C HIS A 223 -20.85 14.49 4.26
N ASN A 224 -19.63 14.00 4.03
CA ASN A 224 -18.46 14.83 3.77
C ASN A 224 -18.56 15.60 2.44
N THR A 225 -19.46 15.22 1.54
CA THR A 225 -19.79 15.94 0.30
C THR A 225 -20.92 16.95 0.47
N GLY A 226 -21.63 16.98 1.61
CA GLY A 226 -22.78 17.88 1.80
C GLY A 226 -22.45 19.38 1.70
N TYR A 227 -21.17 19.75 1.76
CA TYR A 227 -20.77 21.14 1.52
C TYR A 227 -20.96 21.57 0.06
N ILE A 228 -20.83 20.68 -0.93
CA ILE A 228 -21.00 21.04 -2.35
C ILE A 228 -22.46 21.24 -2.73
N GLU A 229 -23.41 20.68 -1.96
CA GLU A 229 -24.85 20.82 -2.19
C GLU A 229 -25.39 22.21 -1.82
N LYS A 230 -24.60 23.00 -1.08
CA LYS A 230 -24.99 24.33 -0.64
C LYS A 230 -25.10 25.30 -1.82
N PRO A 231 -26.12 26.18 -1.87
CA PRO A 231 -26.31 27.14 -2.96
C PRO A 231 -25.10 28.03 -3.24
N GLU A 232 -24.35 28.41 -2.20
CA GLU A 232 -23.14 29.22 -2.31
C GLU A 232 -21.95 28.49 -2.98
N ASN A 233 -22.03 27.16 -3.12
CA ASN A 233 -20.93 26.31 -3.60
C ASN A 233 -21.19 25.71 -4.99
N GLN A 234 -22.09 26.29 -5.79
CA GLN A 234 -22.38 25.84 -7.17
C GLN A 234 -21.12 25.69 -8.03
N LEU A 235 -20.14 26.58 -7.90
CA LEU A 235 -18.87 26.49 -8.64
C LEU A 235 -18.05 25.25 -8.25
N LEU A 236 -18.14 24.78 -7.00
CA LEU A 236 -17.44 23.58 -6.55
C LEU A 236 -18.06 22.30 -7.13
N GLN A 237 -19.34 22.33 -7.49
CA GLN A 237 -20.00 21.19 -8.14
C GLN A 237 -19.39 20.91 -9.53
N LEU A 238 -18.90 21.94 -10.22
CA LEU A 238 -18.26 21.81 -11.54
C LEU A 238 -16.91 21.09 -11.50
N VAL A 239 -16.31 20.95 -10.31
CA VAL A 239 -15.05 20.20 -10.12
C VAL A 239 -15.31 18.69 -10.09
N MET A 240 -16.54 18.26 -9.79
CA MET A 240 -16.86 16.85 -9.65
C MET A 240 -16.93 16.18 -11.03
N ASN A 241 -16.32 15.00 -11.12
CA ASN A 241 -16.40 14.15 -12.30
C ASN A 241 -17.83 13.62 -12.47
N PRO A 242 -18.52 13.91 -13.59
CA PRO A 242 -19.90 13.45 -13.82
C PRO A 242 -20.01 11.92 -13.99
N GLU A 243 -18.92 11.24 -14.37
CA GLU A 243 -18.91 9.79 -14.62
C GLU A 243 -18.74 8.96 -13.33
N VAL A 244 -18.52 9.62 -12.18
CA VAL A 244 -18.32 8.93 -10.89
C VAL A 244 -19.38 9.39 -9.90
N THR A 245 -20.07 8.43 -9.28
CA THR A 245 -21.05 8.71 -8.22
C THR A 245 -20.44 9.57 -7.12
N VAL A 246 -21.10 10.65 -6.73
CA VAL A 246 -20.78 11.37 -5.50
C VAL A 246 -21.46 10.63 -4.34
N ARG A 247 -20.67 10.13 -3.38
CA ARG A 247 -21.20 9.25 -2.33
C ARG A 247 -21.77 10.07 -1.18
N SER A 248 -22.85 9.58 -0.60
CA SER A 248 -23.41 10.11 0.64
C SER A 248 -22.79 9.43 1.87
N ARG A 249 -23.28 9.82 3.06
CA ARG A 249 -22.92 9.16 4.33
C ARG A 249 -23.31 7.69 4.32
N GLY A 250 -22.64 6.88 5.14
CA GLY A 250 -23.05 5.50 5.39
C GLY A 250 -22.55 4.49 4.35
N VAL A 251 -21.70 4.90 3.42
CA VAL A 251 -21.27 4.07 2.28
C VAL A 251 -19.76 3.82 2.31
N MET A 252 -19.37 2.59 1.97
CA MET A 252 -17.97 2.21 1.79
C MET A 252 -17.47 2.60 0.41
N GLU A 253 -16.21 2.98 0.36
CA GLU A 253 -15.48 3.28 -0.85
C GLU A 253 -14.17 2.51 -0.89
N LYS A 254 -13.61 2.38 -2.10
CA LYS A 254 -12.28 1.83 -2.34
C LYS A 254 -11.83 2.26 -3.74
N CYS A 255 -10.54 2.08 -4.02
CA CYS A 255 -10.06 2.12 -5.39
C CYS A 255 -10.78 1.08 -6.28
N THR A 256 -11.30 1.54 -7.41
CA THR A 256 -12.03 0.76 -8.42
C THR A 256 -11.22 0.59 -9.70
N TYR A 257 -9.90 0.84 -9.66
CA TYR A 257 -9.06 0.95 -10.87
C TYR A 257 -9.62 1.94 -11.91
N CYS A 258 -10.26 3.02 -11.42
CA CYS A 258 -10.90 4.03 -12.25
C CYS A 258 -11.89 3.39 -13.25
N VAL A 259 -12.82 2.56 -12.75
CA VAL A 259 -13.80 1.81 -13.54
C VAL A 259 -14.55 2.67 -14.56
N GLN A 260 -14.78 3.96 -14.29
CA GLN A 260 -15.36 4.90 -15.25
C GLN A 260 -14.55 5.04 -16.55
N ARG A 261 -13.21 4.98 -16.46
CA ARG A 261 -12.32 5.02 -17.63
C ARG A 261 -12.29 3.69 -18.37
N ILE A 262 -12.38 2.58 -17.64
CA ILE A 262 -12.54 1.24 -18.20
C ILE A 262 -13.88 1.14 -18.95
N ALA A 263 -14.96 1.62 -18.34
CA ALA A 263 -16.31 1.62 -18.92
C ALA A 263 -16.39 2.49 -20.19
N ALA A 264 -15.71 3.63 -20.22
CA ALA A 264 -15.59 4.46 -21.43
C ALA A 264 -14.91 3.68 -22.56
N ALA A 265 -13.74 3.07 -22.30
CA ALA A 265 -13.04 2.28 -23.32
C ALA A 265 -13.86 1.06 -23.77
N ARG A 266 -14.57 0.38 -22.87
CA ARG A 266 -15.51 -0.70 -23.23
C ARG A 266 -16.64 -0.21 -24.12
N THR A 267 -17.12 1.02 -23.91
CA THR A 267 -18.13 1.64 -24.76
C THR A 267 -17.57 1.91 -26.15
N ASP A 268 -16.34 2.40 -26.26
CA ASP A 268 -15.66 2.60 -27.54
C ASP A 268 -15.46 1.30 -28.31
N VAL A 269 -15.13 0.20 -27.63
CA VAL A 269 -15.07 -1.14 -28.24
C VAL A 269 -16.43 -1.57 -28.78
N ARG A 270 -17.52 -1.34 -28.03
CA ARG A 270 -18.88 -1.68 -28.49
C ARG A 270 -19.30 -0.89 -29.73
N ILE A 271 -18.80 0.34 -29.89
CA ILE A 271 -19.09 1.22 -31.03
C ILE A 271 -18.24 0.83 -32.25
N THR A 272 -16.93 0.61 -32.04
CA THR A 272 -15.96 0.45 -33.14
C THR A 272 -15.67 -1.00 -33.50
N GLY A 273 -15.95 -1.94 -32.60
CA GLY A 273 -15.56 -3.34 -32.70
C GLY A 273 -14.05 -3.59 -32.52
N GLN A 274 -13.25 -2.56 -32.23
CA GLN A 274 -11.80 -2.70 -32.06
C GLN A 274 -11.47 -3.08 -30.61
N PRO A 275 -10.51 -4.00 -30.38
CA PRO A 275 -10.10 -4.37 -29.03
C PRO A 275 -9.38 -3.21 -28.33
N ILE A 276 -9.39 -3.23 -26.99
CA ILE A 276 -8.66 -2.24 -26.19
C ILE A 276 -7.15 -2.50 -26.35
N VAL A 277 -6.43 -1.52 -26.89
CA VAL A 277 -4.97 -1.58 -27.02
C VAL A 277 -4.30 -1.10 -25.72
N ASP A 278 -3.15 -1.68 -25.35
CA ASP A 278 -2.38 -1.25 -24.19
C ASP A 278 -2.12 0.27 -24.18
N GLY A 279 -2.36 0.91 -23.03
CA GLY A 279 -2.25 2.36 -22.85
C GLY A 279 -3.48 3.18 -23.28
N THR A 280 -4.51 2.57 -23.86
CA THR A 280 -5.80 3.24 -24.12
C THR A 280 -6.48 3.63 -22.81
N VAL A 281 -6.56 2.70 -21.86
CA VAL A 281 -7.05 2.98 -20.51
C VAL A 281 -5.87 3.34 -19.62
N GLN A 282 -5.82 4.61 -19.19
CA GLN A 282 -4.88 5.06 -18.17
C GLN A 282 -5.64 5.47 -16.92
N THR A 283 -5.32 4.84 -15.79
CA THR A 283 -5.89 5.25 -14.50
C THR A 283 -5.38 6.63 -14.10
N ALA A 284 -6.14 7.35 -13.28
CA ALA A 284 -5.71 8.69 -12.83
C ALA A 284 -4.39 8.65 -12.04
N CYS A 285 -4.16 7.60 -11.25
CA CYS A 285 -2.90 7.42 -10.53
C CYS A 285 -1.73 7.12 -11.47
N GLN A 286 -1.91 6.28 -12.49
CA GLN A 286 -0.91 6.03 -13.53
C GLN A 286 -0.55 7.31 -14.30
N GLN A 287 -1.57 8.04 -14.78
CA GLN A 287 -1.37 9.25 -15.58
C GLN A 287 -0.67 10.37 -14.81
N ALA A 288 -0.93 10.50 -13.50
CA ALA A 288 -0.33 11.52 -12.66
C ALA A 288 1.07 11.17 -12.12
N CYS A 289 1.51 9.92 -12.25
CA CYS A 289 2.78 9.48 -11.71
C CYS A 289 3.96 9.99 -12.57
N SER A 290 4.64 11.03 -12.10
CA SER A 290 5.77 11.66 -12.82
C SER A 290 6.92 10.70 -13.13
N THR A 291 7.15 9.70 -12.27
CA THR A 291 8.21 8.70 -12.45
C THR A 291 7.76 7.47 -13.23
N ARG A 292 6.48 7.40 -13.65
CA ARG A 292 5.88 6.21 -14.31
C ARG A 292 6.16 4.93 -13.52
N ALA A 293 5.94 5.00 -12.21
CA ALA A 293 6.05 3.84 -11.32
C ALA A 293 4.84 2.90 -11.44
N ILE A 294 3.67 3.42 -11.81
CA ILE A 294 2.43 2.66 -11.86
C ILE A 294 2.17 2.27 -13.32
N GLU A 295 1.99 0.99 -13.59
CA GLU A 295 1.49 0.50 -14.88
C GLU A 295 0.16 -0.22 -14.67
N PHE A 296 -0.85 0.13 -15.46
CA PHE A 296 -2.16 -0.49 -15.45
C PHE A 296 -2.51 -0.91 -16.87
N GLY A 297 -3.19 -2.05 -17.01
CA GLY A 297 -3.59 -2.59 -18.31
C GLY A 297 -4.19 -3.98 -18.20
N ASP A 298 -4.28 -4.65 -19.34
CA ASP A 298 -4.81 -6.00 -19.47
C ASP A 298 -3.72 -7.06 -19.25
N LEU A 299 -3.97 -8.01 -18.35
CA LEU A 299 -3.11 -9.15 -18.03
C LEU A 299 -3.25 -10.30 -19.03
N ASN A 300 -4.33 -10.34 -19.82
CA ASN A 300 -4.50 -11.34 -20.87
C ASN A 300 -3.62 -11.02 -22.09
N ASP A 301 -3.36 -9.73 -22.34
CA ASP A 301 -2.35 -9.30 -23.31
C ASP A 301 -0.93 -9.47 -22.73
N LYS A 302 -0.22 -10.50 -23.17
CA LYS A 302 1.16 -10.81 -22.73
C LYS A 302 2.16 -9.71 -23.14
N GLU A 303 1.85 -8.92 -24.16
CA GLU A 303 2.71 -7.85 -24.64
C GLU A 303 2.50 -6.52 -23.91
N SER A 304 1.42 -6.41 -23.11
CA SER A 304 1.11 -5.21 -22.34
C SER A 304 2.20 -4.88 -21.33
N ARG A 305 2.37 -3.59 -21.03
CA ARG A 305 3.35 -3.14 -20.03
C ARG A 305 3.13 -3.78 -18.66
N VAL A 306 1.87 -3.97 -18.26
CA VAL A 306 1.55 -4.56 -16.94
C VAL A 306 1.85 -6.06 -16.91
N SER A 307 1.59 -6.81 -17.98
CA SER A 307 1.95 -8.24 -18.06
C SER A 307 3.45 -8.45 -17.99
N LYS A 308 4.23 -7.61 -18.70
CA LYS A 308 5.69 -7.61 -18.63
C LYS A 308 6.20 -7.26 -17.23
N ALA A 309 5.57 -6.30 -16.55
CA ALA A 309 5.89 -5.98 -15.17
C ALA A 309 5.53 -7.12 -14.20
N HIS A 310 4.40 -7.80 -14.38
CA HIS A 310 4.02 -8.96 -13.56
C HIS A 310 4.97 -10.16 -13.72
N ALA A 311 5.61 -10.27 -14.89
CA ALA A 311 6.61 -11.29 -15.20
C ALA A 311 8.06 -10.90 -14.84
N ASP A 312 8.32 -9.66 -14.40
CA ASP A 312 9.63 -9.23 -13.91
C ASP A 312 10.01 -10.09 -12.69
N LYS A 313 11.27 -10.50 -12.59
CA LYS A 313 11.77 -11.34 -11.48
C LYS A 313 11.66 -10.65 -10.11
N ARG A 314 11.61 -9.32 -10.09
CA ARG A 314 11.38 -8.53 -8.88
C ARG A 314 9.91 -8.45 -8.47
N ALA A 315 8.99 -8.96 -9.28
CA ALA A 315 7.57 -8.84 -9.04
C ALA A 315 7.14 -9.71 -7.85
N TYR A 316 6.36 -9.14 -6.95
CA TYR A 316 5.76 -9.87 -5.84
C TYR A 316 4.35 -9.38 -5.52
N ALA A 317 3.55 -10.30 -5.00
CA ALA A 317 2.25 -10.00 -4.41
C ALA A 317 2.45 -9.67 -2.92
N LEU A 318 1.76 -8.64 -2.45
CA LEU A 318 1.78 -8.29 -1.02
C LEU A 318 0.85 -9.22 -0.24
N LEU A 319 1.27 -9.67 0.95
CA LEU A 319 0.52 -10.60 1.80
C LEU A 319 0.07 -11.87 1.05
N SER A 320 0.94 -12.43 0.21
CA SER A 320 0.63 -13.63 -0.57
C SER A 320 0.37 -14.86 0.29
N GLU A 321 0.89 -14.89 1.52
CA GLU A 321 0.62 -15.92 2.53
C GLU A 321 -0.88 -16.05 2.88
N LEU A 322 -1.68 -14.99 2.65
CA LEU A 322 -3.13 -15.00 2.87
C LEU A 322 -3.93 -15.53 1.66
N LYS A 323 -3.25 -15.90 0.56
CA LYS A 323 -3.85 -16.38 -0.68
C LYS A 323 -4.99 -15.50 -1.23
N THR A 324 -4.91 -14.19 -1.00
CA THR A 324 -5.91 -13.25 -1.55
C THR A 324 -5.78 -13.02 -3.06
N LYS A 325 -4.69 -13.51 -3.67
CA LYS A 325 -4.40 -13.43 -5.12
C LYS A 325 -4.61 -12.00 -5.66
N PRO A 326 -3.82 -11.03 -5.18
CA PRO A 326 -3.96 -9.64 -5.61
C PRO A 326 -3.63 -9.48 -7.10
N ARG A 327 -4.45 -8.72 -7.83
CA ARG A 327 -4.17 -8.29 -9.22
C ARG A 327 -3.22 -7.11 -9.31
N MET A 328 -2.81 -6.59 -8.16
CA MET A 328 -1.72 -5.65 -8.01
C MET A 328 -0.44 -6.41 -7.66
N ARG A 329 0.64 -6.19 -8.41
CA ARG A 329 1.99 -6.64 -8.05
C ARG A 329 2.92 -5.45 -7.82
N TYR A 330 3.86 -5.61 -6.91
CA TYR A 330 4.91 -4.64 -6.67
C TYR A 330 6.20 -5.12 -7.32
N LEU A 331 7.00 -4.22 -7.90
CA LEU A 331 8.39 -4.53 -8.23
C LEU A 331 9.25 -4.11 -7.05
N ALA A 332 10.00 -5.08 -6.50
CA ALA A 332 10.91 -4.84 -5.39
C ALA A 332 11.94 -3.75 -5.71
N ARG A 333 12.34 -3.05 -4.65
CA ARG A 333 13.34 -1.99 -4.75
C ARG A 333 14.73 -2.61 -4.80
N VAL A 334 15.52 -2.22 -5.80
CA VAL A 334 16.93 -2.58 -5.95
C VAL A 334 17.74 -1.33 -5.70
N ARG A 335 18.52 -1.35 -4.62
CA ARG A 335 19.39 -0.25 -4.24
C ARG A 335 20.78 -0.48 -4.81
N ASN A 336 21.41 0.60 -5.24
CA ASN A 336 22.77 0.56 -5.78
C ASN A 336 23.73 1.31 -4.84
N PRO A 337 24.02 0.79 -3.65
CA PRO A 337 24.99 1.42 -2.76
C PRO A 337 26.39 1.33 -3.37
N HIS A 338 27.18 2.40 -3.23
CA HIS A 338 28.55 2.39 -3.72
C HIS A 338 29.38 1.39 -2.90
N PRO A 339 30.24 0.54 -3.49
CA PRO A 339 30.97 -0.51 -2.77
C PRO A 339 31.78 -0.03 -1.56
N ARG A 340 32.26 1.22 -1.58
CA ARG A 340 32.99 1.85 -0.46
C ARG A 340 32.11 2.33 0.71
N LEU A 341 30.80 2.42 0.51
CA LEU A 341 29.81 2.91 1.49
C LEU A 341 28.88 1.80 1.98
N SER A 342 28.91 0.63 1.33
CA SER A 342 28.14 -0.54 1.78
C SER A 342 28.77 -1.13 3.05
N PRO A 343 27.97 -1.50 4.06
CA PRO A 343 28.47 -2.38 5.12
C PRO A 343 28.98 -3.68 4.49
N PRO A 344 30.05 -4.29 5.03
CA PRO A 344 30.58 -5.54 4.50
C PRO A 344 29.49 -6.61 4.49
N VAL A 345 29.25 -7.21 3.33
CA VAL A 345 28.35 -8.35 3.17
C VAL A 345 28.98 -9.51 3.94
N HIS A 346 28.44 -9.85 5.11
CA HIS A 346 28.83 -11.07 5.82
C HIS A 346 28.27 -12.27 5.05
N HIS A 347 29.02 -12.72 4.04
CA HIS A 347 28.84 -14.06 3.50
C HIS A 347 29.20 -15.05 4.62
N GLY A 348 28.20 -15.70 5.20
CA GLY A 348 28.36 -16.80 6.13
C GLY A 348 29.01 -17.99 5.41
N HIS A 349 30.33 -17.92 5.20
CA HIS A 349 31.11 -19.06 4.74
C HIS A 349 31.36 -20.00 5.92
N GLY A 350 30.53 -21.04 6.01
CA GLY A 350 30.85 -22.27 6.75
C GLY A 350 32.08 -22.94 6.13
N GLY A 351 33.26 -22.46 6.48
CA GLY A 351 34.53 -23.07 6.10
C GLY A 351 34.83 -24.25 7.02
N HIS A 352 34.60 -25.47 6.51
CA HIS A 352 35.12 -26.69 7.12
C HIS A 352 36.66 -26.68 7.07
N GLY A 353 37.30 -26.55 8.24
CA GLY A 353 38.70 -26.93 8.49
C GLY A 353 38.76 -28.27 9.24
N PRO A 354 39.84 -29.07 9.08
CA PRO A 354 39.80 -30.50 9.35
C PRO A 354 39.96 -30.87 10.83
N SER A 355 39.12 -31.81 11.25
CA SER A 355 39.31 -32.85 12.28
C SER A 355 40.37 -32.65 13.36
N GLU A 356 39.90 -32.45 14.60
CA GLU A 356 40.43 -33.17 15.76
C GLU A 356 39.25 -33.70 16.59
N GLU A 357 39.38 -34.97 16.98
CA GLU A 357 38.39 -35.80 17.66
C GLU A 357 38.07 -35.27 19.06
N HIS A 358 36.79 -35.31 19.48
CA HIS A 358 36.38 -36.05 20.68
C HIS A 358 34.84 -36.03 20.89
N ALA A 359 34.33 -37.24 21.11
CA ALA A 359 33.20 -37.63 21.96
C ALA A 359 31.78 -37.10 21.66
N THR A 360 31.03 -37.98 20.99
CA THR A 360 29.60 -38.29 21.12
C THR A 360 28.82 -37.60 22.25
N GLU A 361 27.81 -36.82 21.89
CA GLU A 361 26.44 -36.90 22.44
C GLU A 361 25.46 -36.30 21.42
N GLY A 362 24.42 -37.06 21.09
CA GLY A 362 23.44 -36.69 20.06
C GLY A 362 22.49 -35.60 20.56
N GLY A 363 22.31 -34.56 19.75
CA GLY A 363 21.29 -33.54 19.92
C GLY A 363 21.00 -32.86 18.59
N ASP A 364 19.78 -33.01 18.09
CA ASP A 364 19.26 -32.36 16.89
C ASP A 364 19.42 -30.83 16.98
N ALA A 365 20.32 -30.27 16.16
CA ALA A 365 20.46 -28.84 15.98
C ALA A 365 19.44 -28.35 14.93
N SER A 366 18.25 -27.99 15.40
CA SER A 366 17.31 -27.19 14.63
C SER A 366 17.87 -25.76 14.49
N HIS A 367 17.94 -25.27 13.24
CA HIS A 367 18.25 -23.87 12.96
C HIS A 367 17.12 -22.99 13.53
N ALA A 368 17.41 -22.36 14.67
CA ALA A 368 16.54 -21.36 15.26
C ALA A 368 16.64 -20.05 14.46
N MET A 369 15.74 -19.87 13.49
CA MET A 369 15.15 -18.55 13.32
C MET A 369 14.52 -18.20 14.67
N SER A 370 14.84 -17.02 15.21
CA SER A 370 14.26 -16.51 16.45
C SER A 370 12.75 -16.70 16.42
N ARG A 371 12.25 -17.60 17.27
CA ARG A 371 10.83 -17.88 17.43
C ARG A 371 10.07 -16.56 17.68
N PRO A 372 8.82 -16.44 17.21
CA PRO A 372 7.96 -15.34 17.65
C PRO A 372 7.92 -15.32 19.18
N PRO A 373 7.74 -14.16 19.83
CA PRO A 373 7.43 -14.14 21.25
C PRO A 373 6.25 -15.08 21.48
N VAL A 374 6.50 -16.13 22.26
CA VAL A 374 5.51 -17.13 22.63
C VAL A 374 4.40 -16.40 23.38
N LEU A 375 3.17 -16.53 22.89
CA LEU A 375 1.95 -16.21 23.63
C LEU A 375 1.98 -17.03 24.93
N TYR A 376 2.46 -16.43 26.02
CA TYR A 376 2.35 -17.01 27.35
C TYR A 376 1.04 -16.55 27.99
N ASP A 377 0.21 -17.54 28.32
CA ASP A 377 -0.76 -17.61 29.40
C ASP A 377 -1.52 -16.31 29.73
N LEU A 378 -2.67 -16.15 29.07
CA LEU A 378 -3.78 -15.43 29.68
C LEU A 378 -4.27 -16.28 30.86
N ASP A 379 -3.83 -15.91 32.06
CA ASP A 379 -4.42 -16.39 33.31
C ASP A 379 -5.89 -15.95 33.36
N THR A 380 -6.79 -16.88 33.03
CA THR A 380 -8.25 -16.66 33.07
C THR A 380 -8.83 -16.80 34.48
N SER A 381 -8.03 -16.67 35.53
CA SER A 381 -8.54 -16.75 36.92
C SER A 381 -9.15 -15.45 37.44
N GLU A 382 -9.09 -14.34 36.69
CA GLU A 382 -9.79 -13.09 37.01
C GLU A 382 -10.66 -12.56 35.85
N ILE A 383 -11.63 -13.37 35.40
CA ILE A 383 -12.85 -12.91 34.71
C ILE A 383 -14.08 -13.45 35.44
#